data_AF-A0AAV5UKL4-F1
#
_entry.id   AF-A0AAV5UKL4-F1
#
_cell.length_a   1.000
_cell.length_b   1.000
_cell.length_c   1.000
_cell.angle_alpha   90.00
_cell.angle_beta   90.00
_cell.angle_gamma   90.00
#
_symmetry.space_group_name_H-M   'P 1'
#
loop_
_entity.id
_entity.type
_entity.pdbx_description
1 polymer ?
#
loop_
_entity_poly.entity_id
_entity_poly.type
_entity_poly.pdbx_seq_one_letter_code
_entity_poly.pdbx_strand_id
1 'polypeptide(L)'
;QKLPCHCVPYHLNPSSGTNRMEGDGTSLAGRKVALIATGVFNPPHYAHLRIFERARDYLERVESANVVVGYMSTVADSSGILELAPTKHRLRMIEIALKKNDWIRPGYWETHQARQPSMQEILRHYEKEVRNDHGDETALILLCGGDFLEAQAGFDSYQLANDGV
;
A
#
# COMPACT_ATOMS: atom_id res chain seq x y z
N GLN A 1 -25.93 -7.71 -3.19
CA GLN A 1 -25.24 -6.82 -2.23
C GLN A 1 -23.84 -6.53 -2.77
N LYS A 2 -23.59 -5.30 -3.24
CA LYS A 2 -22.24 -4.82 -3.59
C LYS A 2 -21.69 -4.14 -2.32
N LEU A 3 -20.63 -4.68 -1.73
CA LEU A 3 -19.86 -3.94 -0.73
C LEU A 3 -18.99 -2.90 -1.46
N PRO A 4 -18.98 -1.63 -1.03
CA PRO A 4 -18.08 -0.63 -1.57
C PRO A 4 -16.65 -0.94 -1.12
N CYS A 5 -15.74 -1.12 -2.07
CA CYS A 5 -14.31 -1.12 -1.82
C CYS A 5 -13.85 0.33 -1.82
N HIS A 6 -13.65 0.92 -0.64
CA HIS A 6 -13.06 2.26 -0.52
C HIS A 6 -11.54 2.16 -0.71
N CYS A 7 -11.06 2.50 -1.91
CA CYS A 7 -9.63 2.77 -2.13
C CYS A 7 -9.40 4.26 -1.84
N VAL A 8 -8.72 4.59 -0.74
CA VAL A 8 -8.40 5.97 -0.40
C VAL A 8 -6.99 6.29 -0.93
N PRO A 9 -6.81 7.27 -1.82
CA PRO A 9 -5.48 7.73 -2.20
C PRO A 9 -4.80 8.42 -1.00
N TYR A 10 -3.70 7.85 -0.50
CA TYR A 10 -2.88 8.48 0.54
C TYR A 10 -1.95 9.50 -0.11
N HIS A 11 -2.23 10.80 0.04
CA HIS A 11 -1.30 11.88 -0.32
C HIS A 11 -0.44 12.24 0.91
N LEU A 12 0.87 11.99 0.85
CA LEU A 12 1.83 12.49 1.84
C LEU A 12 2.11 13.98 1.55
N ASN A 13 1.76 14.86 2.49
CA ASN A 13 2.01 16.30 2.41
C ASN A 13 3.49 16.59 2.79
N PRO A 14 4.31 17.20 1.93
CA PRO A 14 5.55 17.84 2.35
C PRO A 14 5.26 19.32 2.66
N SER A 15 5.49 19.74 3.89
CA SER A 15 5.36 21.15 4.28
C SER A 15 6.46 22.01 3.65
N SER A 16 6.11 22.82 2.66
CA SER A 16 6.61 24.21 2.51
C SER A 16 5.96 24.92 1.31
N GLY A 17 5.37 26.09 1.56
CA GLY A 17 5.16 27.13 0.55
C GLY A 17 3.93 27.00 -0.35
N THR A 18 2.87 27.71 0.02
CA THR A 18 1.90 28.38 -0.88
C THR A 18 1.65 27.76 -2.26
N ASN A 19 0.62 26.92 -2.34
CA ASN A 19 -0.49 27.09 -3.29
C ASN A 19 -1.62 26.17 -2.84
N ARG A 20 -2.65 26.77 -2.24
CA ARG A 20 -3.95 26.13 -2.05
C ARG A 20 -4.56 25.98 -3.44
N MET A 21 -4.26 24.89 -4.12
CA MET A 21 -5.09 24.38 -5.19
C MET A 21 -6.21 23.61 -4.50
N GLU A 22 -7.38 24.24 -4.35
CA GLU A 22 -8.63 23.48 -4.25
C GLU A 22 -8.78 22.72 -5.58
N GLY A 23 -8.27 21.49 -5.60
CA GLY A 23 -8.42 20.57 -6.71
C GLY A 23 -9.59 19.64 -6.44
N ASP A 24 -10.59 19.71 -7.31
CA ASP A 24 -11.59 18.67 -7.57
C ASP A 24 -10.98 17.26 -7.47
N GLY A 25 -11.78 16.29 -6.99
CA GLY A 25 -11.40 14.88 -6.85
C GLY A 25 -10.71 14.39 -8.12
N THR A 26 -9.39 14.29 -8.05
CA THR A 26 -8.54 14.26 -9.25
C THR A 26 -8.72 12.94 -9.96
N SER A 27 -9.39 12.98 -11.11
CA SER A 27 -9.68 11.81 -11.94
C SER A 27 -8.43 10.95 -12.17
N LEU A 28 -8.55 9.64 -11.94
CA LEU A 28 -7.50 8.67 -12.24
C LEU A 28 -7.56 8.19 -13.70
N ALA A 29 -8.51 8.71 -14.50
CA ALA A 29 -8.70 8.30 -15.88
C ALA A 29 -7.44 8.51 -16.72
N GLY A 30 -7.01 7.45 -17.41
CA GLY A 30 -5.80 7.44 -18.24
C GLY A 30 -4.48 7.40 -17.46
N ARG A 31 -4.51 7.46 -16.12
CA ARG A 31 -3.28 7.44 -15.30
C ARG A 31 -2.78 6.02 -15.09
N LYS A 32 -1.46 5.87 -14.98
CA LYS A 32 -0.83 4.65 -14.46
C LYS A 32 -0.91 4.64 -12.94
N VAL A 33 -1.25 3.49 -12.38
CA VAL A 33 -1.40 3.28 -10.94
C VAL A 33 -0.65 2.03 -10.52
N ALA A 34 0.12 2.14 -9.45
CA ALA A 34 0.68 1.00 -8.72
C ALA A 34 -0.08 0.79 -7.41
N LEU A 35 -0.17 -0.46 -7.00
CA LEU A 35 -0.83 -0.86 -5.75
C LEU A 35 0.20 -1.42 -4.79
N ILE A 36 0.09 -1.12 -3.50
CA ILE A 36 0.92 -1.73 -2.47
C ILE A 36 0.07 -2.19 -1.30
N ALA A 37 0.23 -3.43 -0.85
CA ALA A 37 -0.30 -3.89 0.42
C ALA A 37 0.88 -4.22 1.35
N THR A 38 0.95 -3.50 2.47
CA THR A 38 1.87 -3.81 3.58
C THR A 38 1.15 -4.70 4.57
N GLY A 39 1.79 -5.75 5.08
CA GLY A 39 1.13 -6.61 6.05
C GLY A 39 2.01 -7.68 6.67
N VAL A 40 1.43 -8.34 7.67
CA VAL A 40 2.11 -9.42 8.37
C VAL A 40 2.20 -10.67 7.48
N PHE A 41 1.15 -11.04 6.74
CA PHE A 41 1.16 -12.22 5.86
C PHE A 41 1.69 -13.51 6.55
N ASN A 42 1.12 -13.85 7.71
CA ASN A 42 1.53 -14.99 8.54
C ASN A 42 0.42 -16.05 8.68
N PRO A 43 0.16 -16.89 7.65
CA PRO A 43 0.72 -16.87 6.29
C PRO A 43 -0.08 -15.97 5.32
N PRO A 44 0.43 -15.68 4.10
CA PRO A 44 -0.41 -15.13 3.04
C PRO A 44 -1.54 -16.11 2.70
N HIS A 45 -2.67 -15.58 2.23
CA HIS A 45 -3.89 -16.35 1.93
C HIS A 45 -4.71 -15.69 0.82
N TYR A 46 -5.71 -16.40 0.30
CA TYR A 46 -6.49 -15.96 -0.87
C TYR A 46 -7.12 -14.58 -0.73
N ALA A 47 -7.61 -14.18 0.45
CA ALA A 47 -8.18 -12.84 0.61
C ALA A 47 -7.15 -11.70 0.39
N HIS A 48 -5.87 -11.92 0.71
CA HIS A 48 -4.81 -10.96 0.41
C HIS A 48 -4.64 -10.78 -1.10
N LEU A 49 -4.71 -11.86 -1.89
CA LEU A 49 -4.65 -11.75 -3.36
C LEU A 49 -5.95 -11.16 -3.93
N ARG A 50 -7.09 -11.52 -3.32
CA ARG A 50 -8.40 -11.07 -3.79
C ARG A 50 -8.58 -9.56 -3.68
N ILE A 51 -7.99 -8.91 -2.67
CA ILE A 51 -8.09 -7.45 -2.55
C ILE A 51 -7.35 -6.73 -3.68
N PHE A 52 -6.20 -7.24 -4.13
CA PHE A 52 -5.49 -6.71 -5.29
C PHE A 52 -6.35 -6.81 -6.56
N GLU A 53 -6.86 -8.01 -6.86
CA GLU A 53 -7.72 -8.22 -8.04
C GLU A 53 -8.97 -7.34 -7.99
N ARG A 54 -9.58 -7.21 -6.80
CA ARG A 54 -10.78 -6.38 -6.62
C ARG A 54 -10.50 -4.90 -6.86
N ALA A 55 -9.39 -4.40 -6.34
CA ALA A 55 -8.99 -3.01 -6.51
C ALA A 55 -8.59 -2.71 -7.95
N ARG A 56 -7.83 -3.61 -8.58
CA ARG A 56 -7.48 -3.51 -10.00
C ARG A 56 -8.71 -3.45 -10.89
N ASP A 57 -9.66 -4.36 -10.71
CA ASP A 57 -10.93 -4.35 -11.43
C ASP A 57 -11.69 -3.01 -11.27
N TYR A 58 -11.67 -2.43 -10.07
CA TYR A 58 -12.32 -1.14 -9.81
C TYR A 58 -11.59 0.00 -10.52
N LEU A 59 -10.27 0.10 -10.37
CA LEU A 59 -9.46 1.15 -10.96
C LEU A 59 -9.52 1.13 -12.49
N GLU A 60 -9.44 -0.06 -13.10
CA GLU A 60 -9.46 -0.18 -14.55
C GLU A 60 -10.85 0.04 -15.15
N ARG A 61 -11.91 -0.48 -14.52
CA ARG A 61 -13.27 -0.45 -15.11
C ARG A 61 -14.10 0.76 -14.72
N VAL A 62 -13.88 1.31 -13.52
CA VAL A 62 -14.68 2.42 -12.99
C VAL A 62 -13.91 3.72 -13.11
N GLU A 63 -12.66 3.73 -12.64
CA GLU A 63 -11.83 4.94 -12.65
C GLU A 63 -11.09 5.16 -13.99
N SER A 64 -11.19 4.20 -14.92
CA SER A 64 -10.50 4.22 -16.22
C SER A 64 -8.98 4.42 -16.08
N ALA A 65 -8.40 3.98 -14.98
CA ALA A 65 -6.96 3.99 -14.73
C ALA A 65 -6.30 2.72 -15.29
N ASN A 66 -4.97 2.69 -15.35
CA ASN A 66 -4.20 1.53 -15.78
C ASN A 66 -3.34 1.03 -14.61
N VAL A 67 -3.67 -0.13 -14.06
CA VAL A 67 -2.87 -0.73 -12.97
C VAL A 67 -1.66 -1.43 -13.57
N VAL A 68 -0.47 -0.90 -13.28
CA VAL A 68 0.79 -1.36 -13.90
C VAL A 68 1.55 -2.38 -13.06
N VAL A 69 1.44 -2.31 -11.73
CA VAL A 69 2.12 -3.23 -10.81
C VAL A 69 1.44 -3.26 -9.43
N GLY A 70 1.52 -4.41 -8.75
CA GLY A 70 1.16 -4.57 -7.35
C GLY A 70 2.36 -5.03 -6.51
N TYR A 71 2.47 -4.58 -5.25
CA TYR A 71 3.50 -5.03 -4.31
C TYR A 71 2.89 -5.61 -3.03
N MET A 72 3.26 -6.84 -2.68
CA MET A 72 2.98 -7.44 -1.38
C MET A 72 4.20 -7.32 -0.46
N SER A 73 4.25 -6.26 0.36
CA SER A 73 5.38 -5.97 1.27
C SER A 73 5.12 -6.55 2.65
N THR A 74 5.96 -7.49 3.09
CA THR A 74 5.80 -8.11 4.40
C THR A 74 6.62 -7.40 5.48
N VAL A 75 6.07 -7.30 6.69
CA VAL A 75 6.80 -6.72 7.83
C VAL A 75 8.07 -7.51 8.16
N ALA A 76 9.11 -6.82 8.61
CA ALA A 76 10.36 -7.45 9.03
C ALA A 76 10.25 -8.05 10.44
N ASP A 77 11.19 -8.93 10.79
CA ASP A 77 11.28 -9.53 12.14
C ASP A 77 11.61 -8.47 13.20
N SER A 78 12.16 -7.31 12.80
CA SER A 78 12.40 -6.14 13.66
C SER A 78 11.13 -5.38 14.08
N SER A 79 9.95 -5.78 13.61
CA SER A 79 8.66 -5.14 13.95
C SER A 79 8.25 -5.32 15.41
N GLY A 80 8.81 -6.31 16.12
CA GLY A 80 8.50 -6.58 17.53
C GLY A 80 7.14 -7.26 17.77
N ILE A 81 6.42 -7.63 16.72
CA ILE A 81 5.17 -8.39 16.82
C ILE A 81 5.50 -9.83 17.25
N LEU A 82 4.87 -10.28 18.34
CA LEU A 82 5.07 -11.62 18.87
C LEU A 82 4.40 -12.69 17.99
N GLU A 83 4.85 -13.94 18.13
CA GLU A 83 4.25 -15.12 17.46
C GLU A 83 4.28 -15.09 15.92
N LEU A 84 5.17 -14.29 15.31
CA LEU A 84 5.34 -14.31 13.85
C LEU A 84 6.29 -15.41 13.39
N ALA A 85 5.91 -16.11 12.33
CA ALA A 85 6.89 -16.92 11.60
C ALA A 85 8.01 -16.00 11.06
N PRO A 86 9.27 -16.48 11.02
CA PRO A 86 10.39 -15.70 10.51
C PRO A 86 10.09 -15.09 9.13
N THR A 87 10.53 -13.84 8.93
CA THR A 87 10.26 -13.06 7.71
C THR A 87 10.66 -13.82 6.45
N LYS A 88 11.77 -14.55 6.48
CA LYS A 88 12.22 -15.41 5.36
C LYS A 88 11.16 -16.44 4.93
N HIS A 89 10.39 -17.00 5.87
CA HIS A 89 9.34 -17.98 5.56
C HIS A 89 8.10 -17.29 5.01
N ARG A 90 7.70 -16.16 5.60
CA ARG A 90 6.56 -15.36 5.12
C ARG A 90 6.80 -14.84 3.71
N LEU A 91 7.98 -14.28 3.45
CA LEU A 91 8.41 -13.84 2.12
C LEU A 91 8.41 -14.99 1.11
N ARG A 92 8.96 -16.16 1.49
CA ARG A 92 8.94 -17.34 0.62
C ARG A 92 7.52 -17.82 0.32
N MET A 93 6.60 -17.77 1.28
CA MET A 93 5.20 -18.09 1.04
C MET A 93 4.53 -17.09 0.09
N ILE A 94 4.87 -15.79 0.17
CA ILE A 94 4.40 -14.77 -0.78
C ILE A 94 4.91 -15.07 -2.19
N GLU A 95 6.20 -15.36 -2.36
CA GLU A 95 6.76 -15.75 -3.66
C GLU A 95 6.03 -16.95 -4.27
N ILE A 96 5.72 -17.97 -3.46
CA ILE A 96 4.98 -19.16 -3.91
C ILE A 96 3.55 -18.78 -4.28
N ALA A 97 2.86 -17.98 -3.46
CA ALA A 97 1.50 -17.52 -3.73
C ALA A 97 1.40 -16.71 -5.02
N LEU A 98 2.46 -15.94 -5.35
CA LEU A 98 2.55 -15.11 -6.55
C LEU A 98 3.16 -15.83 -7.76
N LYS A 99 3.54 -17.11 -7.67
CA LYS A 99 4.23 -17.85 -8.74
C LYS A 99 3.50 -17.83 -10.10
N LYS A 100 2.16 -17.79 -10.09
CA LYS A 100 1.32 -17.73 -11.30
C LYS A 100 0.73 -16.36 -11.56
N ASN A 101 1.05 -15.36 -10.75
CA ASN A 101 0.58 -13.99 -10.90
C ASN A 101 1.56 -13.19 -11.76
N ASP A 102 1.05 -12.42 -12.72
CA ASP A 102 1.82 -11.71 -13.72
C ASP A 102 2.09 -10.24 -13.38
N TRP A 103 1.34 -9.63 -12.46
CA TRP A 103 1.35 -8.19 -12.20
C TRP A 103 1.67 -7.79 -10.75
N ILE A 104 1.54 -8.70 -9.80
CA ILE A 104 1.88 -8.54 -8.38
C ILE A 104 3.27 -9.10 -8.13
N ARG A 105 4.09 -8.38 -7.38
CA ARG A 105 5.46 -8.70 -7.03
C ARG A 105 5.63 -8.79 -5.50
N PRO A 106 6.51 -9.67 -4.99
CA PRO A 106 6.92 -9.62 -3.59
C PRO A 106 7.65 -8.31 -3.31
N GLY A 107 7.28 -7.65 -2.22
CA GLY A 107 7.95 -6.44 -1.74
C GLY A 107 9.11 -6.79 -0.82
N TYR A 108 10.34 -6.66 -1.30
CA TYR A 108 11.53 -7.08 -0.55
C TYR A 108 12.09 -5.99 0.36
N TRP A 109 11.93 -4.71 -0.01
CA TRP A 109 12.69 -3.63 0.59
C TRP A 109 12.54 -3.54 2.11
N GLU A 110 11.32 -3.63 2.62
CA GLU A 110 11.02 -3.57 4.05
C GLU A 110 11.79 -4.63 4.86
N THR A 111 11.90 -5.84 4.33
CA THR A 111 12.58 -6.97 4.99
C THR A 111 14.11 -6.87 5.03
N HIS A 112 14.69 -5.98 4.22
CA HIS A 112 16.13 -5.73 4.16
C HIS A 112 16.58 -4.56 5.02
N GLN A 113 15.65 -3.88 5.71
CA GLN A 113 15.99 -2.75 6.56
C GLN A 113 16.53 -3.22 7.92
N ALA A 114 17.54 -2.52 8.43
CA ALA A 114 18.15 -2.84 9.73
C ALA A 114 17.22 -2.56 10.93
N ARG A 115 16.25 -1.66 10.75
CA ARG A 115 15.17 -1.37 11.70
C ARG A 115 13.83 -1.44 10.98
N GLN A 116 12.75 -1.58 11.73
CA GLN A 116 11.41 -1.47 11.16
C GLN A 116 11.23 -0.06 10.56
N PRO A 117 10.95 0.05 9.24
CA PRO A 117 10.64 1.33 8.63
C PRO A 117 9.23 1.78 9.01
N SER A 118 9.03 3.09 9.08
CA SER A 118 7.69 3.69 9.18
C SER A 118 6.92 3.52 7.87
N MET A 119 5.58 3.59 7.93
CA MET A 119 4.73 3.55 6.74
C MET A 119 5.14 4.60 5.70
N GLN A 120 5.49 5.81 6.13
CA GLN A 120 5.92 6.88 5.22
C GLN A 120 7.23 6.56 4.50
N GLU A 121 8.16 5.86 5.15
CA GLU A 121 9.41 5.40 4.53
C GLU A 121 9.14 4.32 3.49
N ILE A 122 8.26 3.36 3.80
CA ILE A 122 7.83 2.33 2.87
C ILE A 122 7.17 2.96 1.63
N LEU A 123 6.17 3.82 1.83
CA LEU A 123 5.44 4.46 0.72
C LEU A 123 6.37 5.31 -0.15
N ARG A 124 7.26 6.13 0.43
CA ARG A 124 8.24 6.92 -0.33
C ARG A 124 9.20 6.05 -1.14
N HIS A 125 9.62 4.92 -0.58
CA HIS A 125 10.49 3.99 -1.30
C HIS A 125 9.79 3.44 -2.54
N TYR A 126 8.60 2.86 -2.39
CA TYR A 126 7.88 2.27 -3.52
C TYR A 126 7.36 3.31 -4.50
N GLU A 127 7.04 4.53 -4.05
CA GLU A 127 6.68 5.63 -4.95
C GLU A 127 7.86 5.98 -5.87
N LYS A 128 9.07 6.04 -5.33
CA LYS A 128 10.29 6.23 -6.12
C LYS A 128 10.54 5.07 -7.08
N GLU A 129 10.43 3.83 -6.59
CA GLU A 129 10.62 2.62 -7.40
C GLU A 129 9.65 2.59 -8.59
N VAL A 130 8.36 2.79 -8.33
CA VAL A 130 7.30 2.81 -9.34
C VAL A 130 7.50 3.94 -10.35
N ARG A 131 7.89 5.13 -9.92
CA ARG A 131 8.17 6.25 -10.84
C ARG A 131 9.34 5.95 -11.77
N ASN A 132 10.39 5.34 -11.26
CA ASN A 132 11.54 4.95 -12.07
C ASN A 132 11.16 3.89 -13.12
N ASP A 133 10.35 2.90 -12.75
CA ASP A 133 10.04 1.76 -13.61
C ASP A 133 8.87 2.02 -14.58
N HIS A 134 7.92 2.88 -14.20
CA HIS A 134 6.67 3.07 -14.93
C HIS A 134 6.39 4.53 -15.35
N GLY A 135 7.22 5.48 -14.92
CA GLY A 135 7.18 6.90 -15.27
C GLY A 135 6.74 7.80 -14.10
N ASP A 136 7.24 9.04 -14.07
CA ASP A 136 7.13 9.98 -12.94
C ASP A 136 5.69 10.29 -12.51
N GLU A 137 4.72 10.22 -13.43
CA GLU A 137 3.31 10.51 -13.13
C GLU A 137 2.53 9.32 -12.55
N THR A 138 3.18 8.15 -12.43
CA THR A 138 2.56 6.94 -11.90
C THR A 138 2.21 7.15 -10.42
N ALA A 139 0.94 6.96 -10.08
CA ALA A 139 0.46 7.10 -8.71
C ALA A 139 0.65 5.79 -7.94
N LEU A 140 1.04 5.87 -6.66
CA LEU A 140 1.05 4.73 -5.74
C LEU A 140 -0.18 4.79 -4.84
N ILE A 141 -0.92 3.69 -4.72
CA ILE A 141 -2.08 3.57 -3.82
C ILE A 141 -1.83 2.46 -2.80
N LEU A 142 -2.04 2.78 -1.52
CA LEU A 142 -2.02 1.81 -0.43
C LEU A 142 -3.32 0.99 -0.43
N LEU A 143 -3.20 -0.32 -0.53
CA LEU A 143 -4.25 -1.30 -0.34
C LEU A 143 -4.26 -1.82 1.08
N CYS A 144 -5.42 -1.72 1.71
CA CYS A 144 -5.65 -2.24 3.06
C CYS A 144 -7.11 -2.68 3.24
N GLY A 145 -7.35 -3.52 4.24
CA GLY A 145 -8.70 -3.82 4.70
C GLY A 145 -9.33 -2.61 5.41
N GLY A 146 -10.66 -2.61 5.54
CA GLY A 146 -11.37 -1.53 6.24
C GLY A 146 -11.01 -1.44 7.73
N ASP A 147 -10.67 -2.57 8.35
CA ASP A 147 -10.16 -2.68 9.72
C ASP A 147 -8.87 -1.88 9.94
N PHE A 148 -7.98 -1.86 8.95
CA PHE A 148 -6.74 -1.09 9.02
C PHE A 148 -6.96 0.41 8.91
N LEU A 149 -7.90 0.85 8.05
CA LEU A 149 -8.25 2.27 7.91
C LEU A 149 -8.81 2.84 9.22
N GLU A 150 -9.67 2.08 9.90
CA GLU A 150 -10.22 2.47 11.20
C GLU A 150 -9.14 2.57 12.28
N ALA A 151 -8.17 1.66 12.28
CA ALA A 151 -7.05 1.69 13.21
C ALA A 151 -6.13 2.91 12.99
N GLN A 152 -5.85 3.29 11.75
CA GLN A 152 -5.05 4.49 11.47
C GLN A 152 -5.80 5.79 11.76
N ALA A 153 -7.09 5.88 11.43
CA ALA A 153 -7.91 7.06 11.77
C ALA A 153 -8.04 7.25 13.29
N GLY A 154 -8.13 6.15 14.05
CA GLY A 154 -8.07 6.15 15.51
C GLY A 154 -6.70 6.63 16.04
N PHE A 155 -5.61 6.27 15.37
CA PHE A 155 -4.26 6.68 15.76
C PHE A 155 -3.99 8.16 15.47
N ASP A 156 -4.38 8.65 14.29
CA ASP A 156 -4.24 10.07 13.91
C ASP A 156 -5.07 10.98 14.83
N SER A 157 -6.30 10.56 15.18
CA SER A 157 -7.15 11.30 16.12
C SER A 157 -6.61 11.27 17.56
N TYR A 158 -6.01 10.15 18.00
CA TYR A 158 -5.36 10.06 19.30
C TYR A 158 -4.07 10.89 19.37
N GLN A 159 -3.28 10.93 18.30
CA GLN A 159 -2.06 11.72 18.25
C GLN A 159 -2.36 13.22 18.20
N LEU A 160 -3.35 13.64 17.41
CA LEU A 160 -3.84 15.03 17.41
C LEU A 160 -4.43 15.47 18.76
N ALA A 161 -5.04 14.55 19.52
CA ALA A 161 -5.55 14.84 20.86
C ALA A 161 -4.44 14.97 21.92
N ASN A 162 -3.28 14.35 21.70
CA ASN A 162 -2.16 14.36 22.65
C ASN A 162 -1.06 15.38 22.30
N ASP A 163 -0.97 15.82 21.04
CA ASP A 163 -0.06 16.90 20.61
C ASP A 163 -0.65 18.31 20.89
N GLY A 164 -1.78 18.37 21.60
CA GLY A 164 -2.47 19.59 22.04
C GLY A 164 -2.21 20.00 23.51
N VAL A 165 -1.00 19.75 24.04
CA VAL A 165 -0.52 20.28 25.34
C VAL A 165 0.82 20.96 25.17
#